data_AF-A0A077WVN3-F1
#
_entry.id   AF-A0A077WVN3-F1
#
_cell.length_a   1.000
_cell.length_b   1.000
_cell.length_c   1.000
_cell.angle_alpha   90.00
_cell.angle_beta   90.00
_cell.angle_gamma   90.00
#
_symmetry.space_group_name_H-M   'P 1'
#
loop_
_entity.id
_entity.type
_entity.pdbx_description
1 polymer ?
#
loop_
_entity_poly.entity_id
_entity_poly.type
_entity_poly.pdbx_seq_one_letter_code
_entity_poly.pdbx_strand_id
1 'polypeptide(L)'
;MPFLTIWLAGDLFNLVGVVLQGLLPTMFVLALWYSVADIALIWQVLYYRRRQPKFLVVEEEINRESNHTTDRRRSSQRNDDETEPLLRRPSTHEDHLSWRPVTAAYSGNRDPQSTLSMNVLFAVSTTLLTIISCYAYIHFGLSSPQQHSELDEESENQKLQLWPQVFGWISAALYISSRMPQIIKNWKQQSTEGLSKLLFICAVCGNVFYTASIFLRSLDPYYLLINSSWITGSVGTLMFDFIIFIQFFLYKNHKTETQG
;
A
#
# COMPACT_ATOMS: atom_id res chain seq x y z
N MET A 1 5.95 -5.24 -3.58
CA MET A 1 5.43 -6.60 -3.34
C MET A 1 5.51 -6.98 -1.87
N PRO A 2 6.68 -6.93 -1.18
CA PRO A 2 6.76 -7.39 0.21
C PRO A 2 5.73 -6.73 1.14
N PHE A 3 5.54 -5.42 1.00
CA PHE A 3 4.54 -4.67 1.76
C PHE A 3 3.11 -5.20 1.57
N LEU A 4 2.64 -5.34 0.32
CA LEU A 4 1.29 -5.82 0.00
C LEU A 4 1.09 -7.28 0.44
N THR A 5 2.13 -8.11 0.36
CA THR A 5 2.03 -9.51 0.81
C THR A 5 1.85 -9.61 2.32
N ILE A 6 2.53 -8.76 3.10
CA ILE A 6 2.35 -8.72 4.55
C ILE A 6 0.96 -8.21 4.91
N TRP A 7 0.44 -7.22 4.19
CA TRP A 7 -0.92 -6.70 4.39
C TRP A 7 -1.97 -7.77 4.10
N LEU A 8 -1.89 -8.44 2.95
CA LEU A 8 -2.79 -9.53 2.61
C LEU A 8 -2.75 -10.66 3.66
N ALA A 9 -1.55 -11.03 4.12
CA ALA A 9 -1.42 -12.04 5.18
C ALA A 9 -2.11 -11.57 6.48
N GLY A 10 -1.91 -10.32 6.88
CA GLY A 10 -2.57 -9.71 8.03
C GLY A 10 -4.09 -9.73 7.91
N ASP A 11 -4.63 -9.39 6.73
CA ASP A 11 -6.07 -9.36 6.45
C ASP A 11 -6.70 -10.76 6.46
N LEU A 12 -6.02 -11.76 5.89
CA LEU A 12 -6.51 -13.14 5.92
C LEU A 12 -6.57 -13.69 7.35
N PHE A 13 -5.53 -13.46 8.16
CA PHE A 13 -5.56 -13.87 9.56
C PHE A 13 -6.59 -13.08 10.37
N ASN A 14 -6.79 -11.79 10.07
CA ASN A 14 -7.85 -10.99 10.69
C ASN A 14 -9.23 -11.56 10.39
N LEU A 15 -9.51 -11.84 9.11
CA LEU A 15 -10.79 -12.39 8.66
C LEU A 15 -11.07 -13.75 9.31
N VAL A 16 -10.09 -14.65 9.34
CA VAL A 16 -10.21 -15.96 10.00
C VAL A 16 -10.48 -15.78 11.50
N GLY A 17 -9.73 -14.90 12.19
CA GLY A 17 -9.93 -14.63 13.61
C GLY A 17 -11.34 -14.10 13.91
N VAL A 18 -11.82 -13.14 13.12
CA VAL A 18 -13.15 -12.54 13.30
C VAL A 18 -14.27 -13.55 13.08
N VAL A 19 -14.15 -14.39 12.04
CA VAL A 19 -15.14 -15.43 11.73
C VAL A 19 -15.18 -16.49 12.83
N LEU A 20 -14.02 -16.97 13.29
CA LEU A 20 -13.97 -18.02 14.30
C LEU A 20 -14.43 -17.54 15.69
N GLN A 21 -14.14 -16.28 16.05
CA GLN A 21 -14.55 -15.71 17.34
C GLN A 21 -16.02 -15.26 17.35
N GLY A 22 -16.66 -15.07 16.17
CA GLY A 22 -18.02 -14.55 16.08
C GLY A 22 -18.12 -13.08 16.50
N LEU A 23 -17.16 -12.25 16.09
CA LEU A 23 -17.13 -10.83 16.47
C LEU A 23 -18.18 -9.99 15.72
N LEU A 24 -18.22 -8.70 16.06
CA LEU A 24 -19.18 -7.75 15.54
C LEU A 24 -19.28 -7.80 14.01
N PRO A 25 -20.49 -7.69 13.44
CA PRO A 25 -20.69 -7.63 11.99
C PRO A 25 -19.82 -6.58 11.30
N THR A 26 -19.61 -5.43 11.94
CA THR A 26 -18.75 -4.35 11.41
C THR A 26 -17.30 -4.80 11.24
N MET A 27 -16.75 -5.55 12.20
CA MET A 27 -15.39 -6.07 12.13
C MET A 27 -15.25 -7.12 11.03
N PHE A 28 -16.27 -7.97 10.87
CA PHE A 28 -16.31 -8.97 9.80
C PHE A 28 -16.33 -8.32 8.41
N VAL A 29 -17.23 -7.35 8.19
CA VAL A 29 -17.36 -6.64 6.92
C VAL A 29 -16.06 -5.94 6.55
N LEU A 30 -15.40 -5.28 7.51
CA LEU A 30 -14.12 -4.62 7.28
C LEU A 30 -13.00 -5.61 6.93
N ALA A 31 -12.85 -6.69 7.71
CA ALA A 31 -11.82 -7.70 7.44
C ALA A 31 -12.01 -8.35 6.06
N LEU A 32 -13.25 -8.62 5.67
CA LEU A 32 -13.59 -9.14 4.35
C LEU A 32 -13.27 -8.12 3.24
N TRP A 33 -13.68 -6.86 3.42
CA TRP A 33 -13.41 -5.78 2.47
C TRP A 33 -11.92 -5.63 2.20
N TYR A 34 -11.10 -5.50 3.24
CA TYR A 34 -9.66 -5.32 3.10
C TYR A 34 -9.00 -6.53 2.43
N SER A 35 -9.38 -7.75 2.83
CA SER A 35 -8.89 -8.98 2.19
C SER A 35 -9.14 -8.99 0.68
N VAL A 36 -10.35 -8.66 0.24
CA VAL A 36 -10.69 -8.64 -1.20
C VAL A 36 -9.96 -7.50 -1.92
N ALA A 37 -9.88 -6.32 -1.30
CA ALA A 37 -9.16 -5.18 -1.86
C ALA A 37 -7.67 -5.48 -2.06
N ASP A 38 -7.03 -6.13 -1.10
CA ASP A 38 -5.62 -6.50 -1.17
C ASP A 38 -5.34 -7.57 -2.24
N ILE A 39 -6.22 -8.57 -2.37
CA ILE A 39 -6.14 -9.55 -3.47
C ILE A 39 -6.25 -8.84 -4.83
N ALA A 40 -7.22 -7.92 -4.95
CA ALA A 40 -7.43 -7.17 -6.19
C ALA A 40 -6.21 -6.28 -6.51
N LEU A 41 -5.66 -5.57 -5.51
CA LEU A 41 -4.46 -4.74 -5.67
C LEU A 41 -3.25 -5.59 -6.06
N ILE A 42 -3.01 -6.72 -5.40
CA ILE A 42 -1.89 -7.62 -5.77
C ILE A 42 -2.07 -8.12 -7.20
N TRP A 43 -3.27 -8.52 -7.59
CA TRP A 43 -3.57 -8.92 -8.96
C TRP A 43 -3.28 -7.81 -9.97
N GLN A 44 -3.73 -6.58 -9.70
CA GLN A 44 -3.45 -5.42 -10.53
C GLN A 44 -1.94 -5.18 -10.66
N VAL A 45 -1.19 -5.19 -9.55
CA VAL A 45 0.26 -4.98 -9.61
C VAL A 45 0.95 -6.09 -10.41
N LEU A 46 0.54 -7.35 -10.25
CA LEU A 46 1.07 -8.47 -11.04
C LEU A 46 0.75 -8.31 -12.53
N TYR A 47 -0.50 -7.98 -12.85
CA TYR A 47 -0.98 -7.77 -14.22
C TYR A 47 -0.23 -6.65 -14.93
N TYR A 48 -0.15 -5.47 -14.30
CA TYR A 48 0.52 -4.30 -14.87
C TYR A 48 2.03 -4.49 -14.98
N ARG A 49 2.66 -5.15 -14.00
CA ARG A 49 4.09 -5.49 -14.07
C ARG A 49 4.40 -6.44 -15.22
N ARG A 50 3.55 -7.46 -15.44
CA ARG A 50 3.69 -8.39 -16.58
C ARG A 50 3.56 -7.68 -17.93
N ARG A 51 2.76 -6.62 -18.01
CA ARG A 51 2.59 -5.81 -19.23
C ARG A 51 3.65 -4.71 -19.43
N GLN A 52 4.48 -4.41 -18.42
CA GLN A 52 5.56 -3.41 -18.54
C GLN A 52 6.98 -3.98 -18.31
N PRO A 53 7.43 -5.02 -19.05
CA PRO A 53 8.80 -5.50 -18.91
C PRO A 53 9.86 -4.56 -19.51
N LYS A 54 9.48 -3.54 -20.31
CA LYS A 54 10.43 -2.78 -21.14
C LYS A 54 10.93 -1.44 -20.56
N PHE A 55 10.24 -0.85 -19.58
CA PHE A 55 10.58 0.50 -19.09
C PHE A 55 11.80 0.51 -18.16
N LEU A 56 11.92 -0.48 -17.28
CA LEU A 56 13.02 -0.53 -16.30
C LEU A 56 14.38 -0.87 -16.93
N VAL A 57 14.38 -1.63 -18.03
CA VAL A 57 15.61 -2.02 -18.73
C VAL A 57 16.20 -0.82 -19.49
N VAL A 58 15.36 -0.03 -20.15
CA VAL A 58 15.80 1.14 -20.94
C VAL A 58 16.35 2.25 -20.03
N GLU A 59 15.72 2.51 -18.88
CA GLU A 59 16.21 3.51 -17.90
C GLU A 59 17.58 3.09 -17.31
N GLU A 60 17.79 1.79 -17.06
CA GLU A 60 19.05 1.26 -16.54
C GLU A 60 20.16 1.29 -17.62
N GLU A 61 19.84 1.00 -18.88
CA GLU A 61 20.77 1.10 -20.01
C GLU A 61 21.19 2.56 -20.29
N ILE A 62 20.24 3.51 -20.31
CA ILE A 62 20.53 4.94 -20.52
C ILE A 62 21.38 5.50 -19.38
N ASN A 63 21.09 5.15 -18.12
CA ASN A 63 21.93 5.57 -16.99
C ASN A 63 23.33 4.95 -17.03
N ARG A 64 23.48 3.70 -17.49
CA ARG A 64 24.79 3.08 -17.70
C ARG A 64 25.59 3.77 -18.80
N GLU A 65 24.95 4.14 -19.90
CA GLU A 65 25.60 4.80 -21.03
C GLU A 65 25.96 6.28 -20.73
N SER A 66 25.10 6.98 -19.97
CA SER A 66 25.38 8.33 -19.46
C SER A 66 26.55 8.37 -18.47
N ASN A 67 26.62 7.39 -17.56
CA ASN A 67 27.75 7.27 -16.64
C ASN A 67 29.07 6.97 -17.39
N HIS A 68 29.03 6.11 -18.42
CA HIS A 68 30.20 5.76 -19.22
C HIS A 68 30.74 6.93 -20.08
N THR A 69 29.86 7.80 -20.57
CA THR A 69 30.24 8.99 -21.36
C THR A 69 30.76 10.13 -20.49
N THR A 70 30.25 10.26 -19.27
CA THR A 70 30.72 11.26 -18.29
C THR A 70 32.12 10.94 -17.80
N ASP A 71 32.44 9.66 -17.52
CA ASP A 71 33.80 9.25 -17.13
C ASP A 71 34.83 9.45 -18.25
N ARG A 72 34.44 9.21 -19.51
CA ARG A 72 35.31 9.48 -20.67
C ARG A 72 35.60 10.97 -20.89
N ARG A 73 34.66 11.86 -20.59
CA ARG A 73 34.89 13.32 -20.68
C ARG A 73 35.78 13.81 -19.54
N ARG A 74 35.64 13.25 -18.34
CA ARG A 74 36.46 13.62 -17.18
C ARG A 74 37.91 13.13 -17.29
N SER A 75 38.17 12.04 -18.02
CA SER A 75 39.53 11.56 -18.31
C SER A 75 40.24 12.32 -19.44
N SER A 76 39.50 12.98 -20.32
CA SER A 76 40.07 13.65 -21.51
C SER A 76 40.24 15.17 -21.34
N GLN A 77 39.87 15.74 -20.20
CA GLN A 77 39.94 17.18 -19.91
C GLN A 77 41.01 17.50 -18.85
N ARG A 78 42.23 16.98 -19.09
CA ARG A 78 43.43 17.34 -18.33
C ARG A 78 44.63 17.47 -19.28
N ASN A 79 44.49 18.29 -20.31
CA ASN A 79 45.57 18.93 -21.07
C ASN A 79 44.95 19.95 -22.03
N ASP A 80 44.66 21.16 -21.53
CA ASP A 80 44.33 22.31 -22.36
C ASP A 80 45.60 23.16 -22.51
N ASP A 81 46.24 23.08 -23.69
CA ASP A 81 47.09 24.15 -24.22
C ASP A 81 46.28 24.85 -25.33
N GLU A 82 45.97 26.12 -25.11
CA GLU A 82 45.20 26.98 -26.00
C GLU A 82 46.06 27.48 -27.18
N THR A 83 45.93 26.86 -28.35
CA THR A 83 46.21 27.54 -29.63
C THR A 83 45.51 26.79 -30.76
N GLU A 84 44.39 27.30 -31.29
CA GLU A 84 44.11 27.40 -32.74
C GLU A 84 42.72 28.01 -33.06
N PRO A 85 42.56 28.75 -34.18
CA PRO A 85 41.42 29.63 -34.45
C PRO A 85 40.21 28.94 -35.12
N LEU A 86 39.01 29.37 -34.71
CA LEU A 86 37.69 28.80 -35.01
C LEU A 86 37.07 29.16 -36.38
N LEU A 87 37.70 28.80 -37.50
CA LEU A 87 36.97 28.81 -38.79
C LEU A 87 37.42 27.68 -39.73
N ARG A 88 36.74 26.53 -39.65
CA ARG A 88 36.66 25.59 -40.77
C ARG A 88 35.28 24.90 -40.84
N ARG A 89 34.48 25.35 -41.80
CA ARG A 89 33.36 24.65 -42.43
C ARG A 89 33.62 24.78 -43.95
N PRO A 90 33.31 23.84 -44.86
CA PRO A 90 32.32 22.75 -44.84
C PRO A 90 32.95 21.38 -45.28
N SER A 91 32.30 20.23 -45.48
CA SER A 91 30.97 19.88 -45.97
C SER A 91 30.67 18.38 -45.74
N THR A 92 29.40 18.06 -45.48
CA THR A 92 28.65 16.86 -45.91
C THR A 92 29.26 15.47 -45.63
N HIS A 93 28.90 14.90 -44.49
CA HIS A 93 28.42 13.52 -44.46
C HIS A 93 27.05 13.54 -43.78
N GLU A 94 26.02 13.35 -44.60
CA GLU A 94 24.70 12.96 -44.13
C GLU A 94 24.80 11.57 -43.51
N ASP A 95 25.06 11.49 -42.21
CA ASP A 95 24.50 10.40 -41.43
C ASP A 95 23.30 10.95 -40.69
N HIS A 96 22.15 10.64 -41.26
CA HIS A 96 20.83 10.80 -40.66
C HIS A 96 20.72 9.90 -39.42
N LEU A 97 21.53 10.14 -38.39
CA LEU A 97 21.16 9.76 -37.03
C LEU A 97 20.05 10.72 -36.62
N SER A 98 18.84 10.38 -37.09
CA SER A 98 17.63 10.85 -36.46
C SER A 98 17.78 10.58 -34.97
N TRP A 99 18.06 11.63 -34.19
CA TRP A 99 17.66 11.67 -32.79
C TRP A 99 16.15 11.50 -32.81
N ARG A 100 15.68 10.25 -32.86
CA ARG A 100 14.30 9.93 -32.52
C ARG A 100 14.25 10.28 -31.04
N PRO A 101 13.53 11.34 -30.64
CA PRO A 101 13.37 11.61 -29.22
C PRO A 101 12.84 10.31 -28.60
N VAL A 102 13.34 9.92 -27.43
CA VAL A 102 12.91 8.72 -26.69
C VAL A 102 11.38 8.68 -26.52
N THR A 103 10.71 9.83 -26.70
CA THR A 103 9.26 10.00 -26.82
C THR A 103 8.63 9.26 -28.01
N ALA A 104 9.34 8.98 -29.10
CA ALA A 104 8.83 8.23 -30.25
C ALA A 104 8.77 6.71 -30.01
N ALA A 105 9.63 6.17 -29.13
CA ALA A 105 9.49 4.81 -28.62
C ALA A 105 8.36 4.70 -27.57
N TYR A 106 7.83 5.85 -27.13
CA TYR A 106 6.74 5.98 -26.18
C TYR A 106 5.35 5.83 -26.81
N SER A 107 5.23 5.75 -28.15
CA SER A 107 3.95 5.49 -28.83
C SER A 107 3.63 3.99 -28.95
N GLY A 108 4.00 3.19 -27.95
CA GLY A 108 3.30 1.92 -27.76
C GLY A 108 1.86 2.27 -27.42
N ASN A 109 0.94 1.95 -28.32
CA ASN A 109 -0.52 2.17 -28.24
C ASN A 109 -1.08 1.63 -26.90
N ARG A 110 -0.87 2.35 -25.81
CA ARG A 110 -1.55 2.14 -24.53
C ARG A 110 -2.83 2.91 -24.69
N ASP A 111 -3.95 2.24 -24.92
CA ASP A 111 -5.25 2.89 -24.76
C ASP A 111 -5.42 3.20 -23.26
N PRO A 112 -5.24 4.46 -22.80
CA PRO A 112 -5.42 4.79 -21.39
C PRO A 112 -6.85 4.46 -20.94
N GLN A 113 -7.81 4.50 -21.87
CA GLN A 113 -9.19 4.08 -21.67
C GLN A 113 -9.31 2.60 -21.32
N SER A 114 -8.53 1.70 -21.94
CA SER A 114 -8.58 0.25 -21.63
C SER A 114 -8.02 -0.09 -20.25
N THR A 115 -7.01 0.66 -19.79
CA THR A 115 -6.44 0.50 -18.46
C THR A 115 -7.30 1.13 -17.38
N LEU A 116 -7.93 2.27 -17.68
CA LEU A 116 -8.87 2.94 -16.79
C LEU A 116 -10.15 2.10 -16.65
N SER A 117 -10.71 1.62 -17.76
CA SER A 117 -11.92 0.79 -17.76
C SER A 117 -11.69 -0.51 -17.01
N MET A 118 -10.51 -1.14 -17.16
CA MET A 118 -10.17 -2.33 -16.39
C MET A 118 -10.08 -2.02 -14.89
N ASN A 119 -9.42 -0.92 -14.49
CA ASN A 119 -9.36 -0.53 -13.07
C ASN A 119 -10.73 -0.22 -12.49
N VAL A 120 -11.57 0.48 -13.24
CA VAL A 120 -12.96 0.77 -12.84
C VAL A 120 -13.76 -0.52 -12.74
N LEU A 121 -13.64 -1.43 -13.69
CA LEU A 121 -14.33 -2.72 -13.66
C LEU A 121 -13.93 -3.56 -12.45
N PHE A 122 -12.64 -3.65 -12.12
CA PHE A 122 -12.17 -4.35 -10.92
C PHE A 122 -12.65 -3.66 -9.64
N ALA A 123 -12.55 -2.33 -9.54
CA ALA A 123 -13.03 -1.59 -8.38
C ALA A 123 -14.54 -1.79 -8.16
N VAL A 124 -15.34 -1.71 -9.22
CA VAL A 124 -16.78 -1.95 -9.18
C VAL A 124 -17.08 -3.41 -8.83
N SER A 125 -16.40 -4.37 -9.44
CA SER A 125 -16.56 -5.80 -9.14
C SER A 125 -16.26 -6.13 -7.68
N THR A 126 -15.14 -5.64 -7.16
CA THR A 126 -14.77 -5.79 -5.74
C THR A 126 -15.82 -5.15 -4.82
N THR A 127 -16.30 -3.95 -5.16
CA THR A 127 -17.34 -3.26 -4.39
C THR A 127 -18.66 -4.03 -4.37
N LEU A 128 -19.10 -4.53 -5.54
CA LEU A 128 -20.32 -5.33 -5.64
C LEU A 128 -20.21 -6.65 -4.89
N LEU A 129 -19.07 -7.35 -4.99
CA LEU A 129 -18.83 -8.58 -4.22
C LEU A 129 -18.97 -8.34 -2.73
N THR A 130 -18.40 -7.24 -2.21
CA THR A 130 -18.53 -6.91 -0.79
C THR A 130 -19.96 -6.55 -0.41
N ILE A 131 -20.69 -5.79 -1.23
CA ILE A 131 -22.10 -5.49 -0.97
C ILE A 131 -22.93 -6.77 -0.94
N ILE A 132 -22.70 -7.69 -1.88
CA ILE A 132 -23.39 -8.99 -1.94
C ILE A 132 -23.04 -9.84 -0.72
N SER A 133 -21.77 -9.91 -0.32
CA SER A 133 -21.35 -10.63 0.89
C SER A 133 -21.96 -10.04 2.17
N CYS A 134 -22.07 -8.70 2.26
CA CYS A 134 -22.75 -8.03 3.37
C CYS A 134 -24.24 -8.35 3.38
N TYR A 135 -24.91 -8.26 2.23
CA TYR A 135 -26.33 -8.58 2.09
C TYR A 135 -26.61 -10.06 2.44
N ALA A 136 -25.79 -10.98 1.95
CA ALA A 136 -25.90 -12.39 2.27
C ALA A 136 -25.68 -12.65 3.76
N TYR A 137 -24.68 -12.03 4.39
CA TYR A 137 -24.43 -12.15 5.82
C TYR A 137 -25.62 -11.62 6.65
N ILE A 138 -26.17 -10.47 6.30
CA ILE A 138 -27.33 -9.89 6.98
C ILE A 138 -28.55 -10.80 6.78
N HIS A 139 -28.86 -11.20 5.54
CA HIS A 139 -30.09 -11.94 5.25
C HIS A 139 -30.04 -13.40 5.72
N PHE A 140 -28.92 -14.11 5.55
CA PHE A 140 -28.77 -15.49 6.02
C PHE A 140 -28.37 -15.59 7.50
N GLY A 141 -27.67 -14.59 8.05
CA GLY A 141 -27.31 -14.53 9.46
C GLY A 141 -28.46 -14.14 10.37
N LEU A 142 -29.33 -13.19 9.96
CA LEU A 142 -30.54 -12.82 10.71
C LEU A 142 -31.71 -13.80 10.52
N SER A 143 -31.71 -14.63 9.47
CA SER A 143 -32.77 -15.64 9.25
C SER A 143 -32.54 -16.94 10.01
N SER A 144 -31.51 -17.03 10.87
CA SER A 144 -31.35 -18.17 11.78
C SER A 144 -32.38 -18.04 12.92
N PRO A 145 -33.30 -19.00 13.10
CA PRO A 145 -34.41 -18.90 14.05
C PRO A 145 -33.96 -19.19 15.49
N GLN A 146 -32.97 -18.47 16.00
CA GLN A 146 -32.36 -18.70 17.32
C GLN A 146 -32.47 -17.47 18.25
N GLN A 147 -33.55 -16.70 18.12
CA GLN A 147 -33.78 -15.47 18.89
C GLN A 147 -34.54 -15.69 20.23
N HIS A 148 -34.90 -16.93 20.57
CA HIS A 148 -35.66 -17.23 21.80
C HIS A 148 -34.90 -17.96 22.92
N SER A 149 -33.59 -18.23 22.75
CA SER A 149 -32.69 -18.73 23.83
C SER A 149 -31.57 -17.73 24.18
N GLU A 150 -31.74 -16.45 23.84
CA GLU A 150 -30.65 -15.45 23.84
C GLU A 150 -30.12 -15.04 25.23
N LEU A 151 -30.81 -15.32 26.34
CA LEU A 151 -30.34 -14.92 27.67
C LEU A 151 -29.42 -15.94 28.36
N ASP A 152 -29.47 -17.21 27.96
CA ASP A 152 -28.70 -18.29 28.62
C ASP A 152 -27.50 -18.79 27.78
N GLU A 153 -27.53 -18.67 26.45
CA GLU A 153 -26.42 -19.10 25.56
C GLU A 153 -25.35 -18.01 25.32
N GLU A 154 -25.68 -16.72 25.46
CA GLU A 154 -24.72 -15.62 25.25
C GLU A 154 -23.57 -15.65 26.29
N SER A 155 -23.85 -16.19 27.49
CA SER A 155 -22.87 -16.44 28.55
C SER A 155 -21.94 -17.63 28.27
N GLU A 156 -22.34 -18.62 27.47
CA GLU A 156 -21.51 -19.79 27.15
C GLU A 156 -20.68 -19.64 25.88
N ASN A 157 -21.15 -18.86 24.90
CA ASN A 157 -20.54 -18.77 23.58
C ASN A 157 -19.47 -17.67 23.45
N GLN A 158 -19.38 -16.75 24.42
CA GLN A 158 -18.29 -15.79 24.52
C GLN A 158 -17.07 -16.35 25.26
N LYS A 159 -16.83 -17.66 25.30
CA LYS A 159 -15.56 -18.17 25.88
C LYS A 159 -14.37 -17.69 25.05
N LEU A 160 -13.29 -17.26 25.71
CA LEU A 160 -12.04 -16.89 25.05
C LEU A 160 -11.50 -18.12 24.30
N GLN A 161 -11.73 -18.18 23.00
CA GLN A 161 -11.26 -19.30 22.19
C GLN A 161 -9.80 -19.08 21.82
N LEU A 162 -8.97 -20.10 21.98
CA LEU A 162 -7.54 -19.97 21.73
C LEU A 162 -7.22 -19.62 20.27
N TRP A 163 -7.86 -20.31 19.32
CA TRP A 163 -7.53 -20.19 17.89
C TRP A 163 -7.83 -18.80 17.31
N PRO A 164 -9.01 -18.20 17.54
CA PRO A 164 -9.24 -16.84 17.07
C PRO A 164 -8.28 -15.82 17.67
N GLN A 165 -7.89 -15.98 18.94
CA GLN A 165 -6.91 -15.10 19.57
C GLN A 165 -5.54 -15.24 18.93
N VAL A 166 -5.08 -16.46 18.63
CA VAL A 166 -3.83 -16.70 17.90
C VAL A 166 -3.84 -15.97 16.55
N PHE A 167 -4.92 -16.13 15.77
CA PHE A 167 -5.04 -15.47 14.47
C PHE A 167 -5.11 -13.93 14.59
N GLY A 168 -5.86 -13.41 15.57
CA GLY A 168 -5.93 -11.98 15.85
C GLY A 168 -4.57 -11.39 16.24
N TRP A 169 -3.81 -12.07 17.10
CA TRP A 169 -2.47 -11.62 17.51
C TRP A 169 -1.44 -11.69 16.38
N ILE A 170 -1.49 -12.73 15.53
CA ILE A 170 -0.66 -12.81 14.32
C ILE A 170 -0.98 -11.63 13.39
N SER A 171 -2.27 -11.37 13.15
CA SER A 171 -2.72 -10.24 12.34
C SER A 171 -2.21 -8.89 12.89
N ALA A 172 -2.39 -8.65 14.19
CA ALA A 172 -1.90 -7.46 14.86
C ALA A 172 -0.39 -7.26 14.68
N ALA A 173 0.39 -8.33 14.86
CA ALA A 173 1.84 -8.30 14.66
C ALA A 173 2.23 -8.00 13.20
N LEU A 174 1.53 -8.57 12.21
CA LEU A 174 1.77 -8.30 10.79
C LEU A 174 1.44 -6.85 10.42
N TYR A 175 0.33 -6.31 10.92
CA TYR A 175 -0.01 -4.91 10.69
C TYR A 175 1.06 -3.99 11.27
N ILE A 176 1.41 -4.16 12.54
CA ILE A 176 2.45 -3.35 13.21
C ILE A 176 3.80 -3.47 12.48
N SER A 177 4.25 -4.69 12.21
CA SER A 177 5.55 -4.92 11.58
C SER A 177 5.65 -4.33 10.18
N SER A 178 4.57 -4.29 9.41
CA SER A 178 4.59 -3.69 8.07
C SER A 178 4.89 -2.19 8.04
N ARG A 179 4.72 -1.46 9.16
CA ARG A 179 5.03 -0.03 9.26
C ARG A 179 6.52 0.22 9.54
N MET A 180 7.20 -0.69 10.23
CA MET A 180 8.62 -0.54 10.59
C MET A 180 9.54 -0.38 9.37
N PRO A 181 9.45 -1.18 8.29
CA PRO A 181 10.26 -0.98 7.09
C PRO A 181 10.10 0.41 6.48
N GLN A 182 8.88 0.95 6.50
CA GLN A 182 8.60 2.27 5.94
C GLN A 182 9.24 3.38 6.78
N ILE A 183 9.13 3.30 8.11
CA ILE A 183 9.74 4.27 9.04
C ILE A 183 11.26 4.28 8.87
N ILE A 184 11.88 3.09 8.81
CA ILE A 184 13.33 2.95 8.62
C ILE A 184 13.74 3.50 7.26
N LYS A 185 12.96 3.23 6.21
CA LYS A 185 13.25 3.74 4.86
C LYS A 185 13.18 5.26 4.81
N ASN A 186 12.13 5.86 5.36
CA ASN A 186 11.98 7.32 5.45
C ASN A 186 13.14 7.93 6.23
N TRP A 187 13.57 7.30 7.32
CA TRP A 187 14.75 7.73 8.07
C TRP A 187 16.03 7.66 7.24
N LYS A 188 16.30 6.55 6.56
CA LYS A 188 17.50 6.42 5.73
C LYS A 188 17.52 7.39 4.55
N GLN A 189 16.37 7.66 3.97
CA GLN A 189 16.24 8.51 2.78
C GLN A 189 16.07 10.00 3.11
N GLN A 190 15.86 10.35 4.39
CA GLN A 190 15.60 11.72 4.84
C GLN A 190 14.52 12.43 4.00
N SER A 191 13.55 11.65 3.50
CA SER A 191 12.53 12.10 2.55
C SER A 191 11.31 11.21 2.67
N THR A 192 10.13 11.82 2.51
CA THR A 192 8.84 11.13 2.41
C THR A 192 8.25 11.23 1.00
N GLU A 193 9.10 11.36 -0.01
CA GLU A 193 8.67 11.49 -1.40
C GLU A 193 8.02 10.20 -1.90
N GLY A 194 6.89 10.32 -2.60
CA GLY A 194 6.08 9.17 -3.05
C GLY A 194 5.08 8.63 -2.03
N LEU A 195 4.97 9.21 -0.83
CA LEU A 195 3.93 8.87 0.16
C LEU A 195 2.77 9.87 0.13
N SER A 196 1.53 9.38 0.17
CA SER A 196 0.32 10.21 0.21
C SER A 196 -0.07 10.55 1.64
N LYS A 197 -0.03 11.84 2.01
CA LYS A 197 -0.46 12.32 3.34
C LYS A 197 -1.92 12.04 3.62
N LEU A 198 -2.78 12.16 2.61
CA LEU A 198 -4.22 11.93 2.74
C LEU A 198 -4.52 10.47 3.08
N LEU A 199 -3.78 9.53 2.49
CA LEU A 199 -3.92 8.11 2.79
C LEU A 199 -3.63 7.82 4.28
N PHE A 200 -2.61 8.45 4.85
CA PHE A 200 -2.30 8.33 6.27
C PHE A 200 -3.37 8.96 7.17
N ILE A 201 -3.88 10.15 6.82
CA ILE A 201 -4.97 10.79 7.58
C ILE A 201 -6.23 9.90 7.56
N CYS A 202 -6.61 9.39 6.39
CA CYS A 202 -7.74 8.47 6.26
C CYS A 202 -7.51 7.17 7.03
N ALA A 203 -6.29 6.62 7.02
CA ALA A 203 -5.94 5.42 7.79
C ALA A 203 -6.03 5.65 9.31
N VAL A 204 -5.57 6.81 9.79
CA VAL A 204 -5.69 7.20 11.20
C VAL A 204 -7.17 7.34 11.57
N CYS A 205 -7.96 8.08 10.79
CA CYS A 205 -9.40 8.21 11.03
C CYS A 205 -10.11 6.86 11.03
N GLY A 206 -9.80 5.98 10.07
CA GLY A 206 -10.38 4.64 9.99
C GLY A 206 -10.09 3.79 11.22
N ASN A 207 -8.83 3.76 11.68
CA ASN A 207 -8.42 3.03 12.88
C ASN A 207 -9.03 3.60 14.17
N VAL A 208 -9.16 4.94 14.25
CA VAL A 208 -9.85 5.59 15.38
C VAL A 208 -11.33 5.19 15.41
N PHE A 209 -12.05 5.29 14.29
CA PHE A 209 -13.46 4.90 14.23
C PHE A 209 -13.67 3.40 14.45
N TYR A 210 -12.77 2.56 13.94
CA TYR A 210 -12.79 1.13 14.18
C TYR A 210 -12.65 0.82 15.68
N THR A 211 -11.62 1.34 16.33
CA THR A 211 -11.38 1.12 17.76
C THR A 211 -12.51 1.70 18.63
N ALA A 212 -13.00 2.89 18.27
CA ALA A 212 -14.14 3.50 18.94
C ALA A 212 -15.41 2.65 18.82
N SER A 213 -15.65 2.00 17.67
CA SER A 213 -16.83 1.13 17.49
C SER A 213 -16.83 -0.06 18.46
N ILE A 214 -15.65 -0.59 18.81
CA ILE A 214 -15.51 -1.68 19.78
C ILE A 214 -15.85 -1.18 21.19
N PHE A 215 -15.29 -0.04 21.61
CA PHE A 215 -15.55 0.55 22.93
C PHE A 215 -17.01 1.03 23.09
N LEU A 216 -17.61 1.57 22.03
CA LEU A 216 -19.01 2.01 22.03
C LEU A 216 -19.99 0.84 22.14
N ARG A 217 -19.58 -0.38 21.74
CA ARG A 217 -20.41 -1.58 21.91
C ARG A 217 -20.47 -2.04 23.35
N SER A 218 -19.33 -2.15 24.03
CA SER A 218 -19.27 -2.54 25.45
C SER A 218 -17.91 -2.18 26.05
N LEU A 219 -17.92 -1.76 27.32
CA LEU A 219 -16.73 -1.52 28.15
C LEU A 219 -16.49 -2.64 29.17
N ASP A 220 -17.24 -3.75 29.07
CA ASP A 220 -17.04 -4.90 29.92
C ASP A 220 -15.62 -5.47 29.75
N PRO A 221 -14.83 -5.64 30.83
CA PRO A 221 -13.46 -6.13 30.75
C PRO A 221 -13.32 -7.47 30.01
N TYR A 222 -14.31 -8.35 30.12
CA TYR A 222 -14.27 -9.64 29.46
C TYR A 222 -14.44 -9.50 27.93
N TYR A 223 -15.42 -8.71 27.50
CA TYR A 223 -15.57 -8.32 26.09
C TYR A 223 -14.33 -7.62 25.52
N LEU A 224 -13.71 -6.72 26.28
CA LEU A 224 -12.48 -6.03 25.86
C LEU A 224 -11.30 -6.99 25.76
N LEU A 225 -11.22 -8.00 26.62
CA LEU A 225 -10.19 -9.03 26.56
C LEU A 225 -10.35 -9.90 25.32
N ILE A 226 -11.58 -10.28 24.95
CA ILE A 226 -11.87 -10.98 23.70
C ILE A 226 -11.41 -10.14 22.50
N ASN A 227 -11.67 -8.83 22.50
CA ASN A 227 -11.30 -7.94 21.40
C ASN A 227 -9.85 -7.40 21.49
N SER A 228 -9.06 -7.85 22.46
CA SER A 228 -7.78 -7.23 22.81
C SER A 228 -6.75 -7.24 21.68
N SER A 229 -6.69 -8.31 20.89
CA SER A 229 -5.75 -8.41 19.75
C SER A 229 -6.08 -7.39 18.65
N TRP A 230 -7.36 -7.20 18.33
CA TRP A 230 -7.83 -6.21 17.37
C TRP A 230 -7.61 -4.77 17.84
N ILE A 231 -7.88 -4.48 19.11
CA ILE A 231 -7.60 -3.18 19.72
C ILE A 231 -6.09 -2.91 19.66
N THR A 232 -5.27 -3.89 20.05
CA THR A 232 -3.81 -3.75 20.05
C THR A 232 -3.26 -3.54 18.64
N GLY A 233 -3.77 -4.28 17.66
CA GLY A 233 -3.39 -4.09 16.26
C GLY A 233 -3.72 -2.70 15.72
N SER A 234 -4.91 -2.19 16.03
CA SER A 234 -5.34 -0.85 15.59
C SER A 234 -4.58 0.27 16.32
N VAL A 235 -4.48 0.21 17.65
CA VAL A 235 -3.74 1.20 18.45
C VAL A 235 -2.25 1.18 18.11
N GLY A 236 -1.65 0.00 17.98
CA GLY A 236 -0.25 -0.13 17.57
C GLY A 236 -0.01 0.48 16.19
N THR A 237 -0.90 0.22 15.23
CA THR A 237 -0.86 0.85 13.90
C THR A 237 -0.95 2.37 13.99
N LEU A 238 -1.87 2.91 14.78
CA LEU A 238 -2.00 4.36 15.00
C LEU A 238 -0.69 4.97 15.52
N MET A 239 -0.05 4.34 16.50
CA MET A 239 1.22 4.82 17.04
C MET A 239 2.30 4.95 15.96
N PHE A 240 2.45 3.94 15.10
CA PHE A 240 3.43 3.98 14.02
C PHE A 240 3.04 4.96 12.89
N ASP A 241 1.75 5.10 12.59
CA ASP A 241 1.27 6.07 11.61
C ASP A 241 1.54 7.51 12.07
N PHE A 242 1.43 7.81 13.38
CA PHE A 242 1.83 9.10 13.94
C PHE A 242 3.34 9.36 13.82
N ILE A 243 4.19 8.33 13.99
CA ILE A 243 5.64 8.48 13.76
C ILE A 243 5.91 8.86 12.30
N ILE A 244 5.24 8.22 11.34
CA ILE A 244 5.34 8.57 9.92
C ILE A 244 4.78 9.98 9.67
N PHE A 245 3.73 10.37 10.38
CA PHE A 245 3.18 11.72 10.30
C PHE A 245 4.20 12.78 10.73
N ILE A 246 4.91 12.54 11.84
CA ILE A 246 6.01 13.40 12.29
C ILE A 246 7.11 13.49 11.22
N GLN A 247 7.47 12.36 10.59
CA GLN A 247 8.45 12.35 9.49
C GLN A 247 8.01 13.23 8.31
N PHE A 248 6.71 13.34 8.00
CA PHE A 248 6.23 14.27 6.97
C PHE A 248 6.51 15.74 7.28
N PHE A 249 6.44 16.15 8.55
CA PHE A 249 6.74 17.53 8.93
C PHE A 249 8.24 17.79 8.99
N LEU A 250 9.00 16.85 9.59
CA LEU A 250 10.44 17.00 9.78
C LEU A 250 11.18 17.09 8.44
N TYR A 251 10.90 16.20 7.50
CA TYR A 251 11.57 16.20 6.19
C TYR A 251 11.01 17.22 5.20
N LYS A 252 9.86 17.84 5.49
CA LYS A 252 9.39 19.02 4.73
C LYS A 252 10.30 20.22 5.00
N ASN A 253 10.69 20.44 6.27
CA ASN A 253 11.45 21.61 6.67
C ASN A 253 12.88 21.62 6.11
N HIS A 254 13.54 20.46 6.02
CA HIS A 254 14.88 20.36 5.43
C HIS A 254 14.96 20.76 3.95
N LYS A 255 13.89 20.58 3.15
CA LYS A 255 13.89 21.04 1.76
C LYS A 255 13.90 22.58 1.64
N THR A 256 13.45 23.28 2.67
CA THR A 256 13.35 24.75 2.70
C THR A 256 14.66 25.42 3.10
N GLU A 257 15.47 24.80 3.96
CA GLU A 257 16.75 25.37 4.42
C GLU A 257 17.90 25.19 3.42
N THR A 258 17.90 24.13 2.60
CA THR A 258 18.96 23.91 1.60
C THR A 258 18.74 24.73 0.31
N GLN A 259 17.61 25.41 0.17
CA GLN A 259 17.26 26.23 -1.00
C GLN A 259 17.18 27.74 -0.71
N GLY A 260 17.45 28.17 0.53
CA GLY A 260 17.54 29.58 0.92
C GLY A 260 18.98 29.98 1.20
#